data_AF-A0A2V2D382-F1
#
_entry.id   AF-A0A2V2D382-F1
#
_cell.length_a   1.000
_cell.length_b   1.000
_cell.length_c   1.000
_cell.angle_alpha   90.00
_cell.angle_beta   90.00
_cell.angle_gamma   90.00
#
_symmetry.space_group_name_H-M   'P 1'
#
loop_
_entity.id
_entity.type
_entity.pdbx_description
1 polymer ?
#
loop_
_entity_poly.entity_id
_entity_poly.type
_entity_poly.pdbx_seq_one_letter_code
_entity_poly.pdbx_strand_id
1 'polypeptide(L)'
;MDAEKYIVTKAMLQLGFTPGYNGFFFLRDAVLTTLRDPETLTLITKLIYAPLAKAYGTTAENIEKSIRKAASAVWNRNGGSEKTIAVLNSEYKYSDARPENRELISLICRFVEQAGETFDTDIRSRV
;
A
#
# COMPACT_ATOMS: atom_id res chain seq x y z
N MET A 1 8.98 -1.36 -15.65
CA MET A 1 7.81 -0.70 -15.03
C MET A 1 6.75 -1.71 -14.59
N ASP A 2 6.53 -2.79 -15.34
CA ASP A 2 5.51 -3.80 -14.99
C ASP A 2 5.87 -4.72 -13.82
N ALA A 3 7.17 -5.00 -13.61
CA ALA A 3 7.63 -5.86 -12.51
C ALA A 3 7.34 -5.27 -11.13
N GLU A 4 7.70 -4.00 -10.88
CA GLU A 4 7.40 -3.31 -9.61
C GLU A 4 5.90 -3.28 -9.33
N LYS A 5 5.10 -2.93 -10.34
CA LYS A 5 3.64 -2.88 -10.24
C LYS A 5 3.05 -4.24 -9.92
N TYR A 6 3.60 -5.32 -10.48
CA TYR A 6 3.20 -6.68 -10.17
C TYR A 6 3.50 -7.04 -8.72
N ILE A 7 4.71 -6.74 -8.23
CA ILE A 7 5.13 -7.01 -6.84
C ILE A 7 4.22 -6.28 -5.85
N VAL A 8 4.01 -4.97 -6.04
CA VAL A 8 3.12 -4.17 -5.17
C VAL A 8 1.70 -4.71 -5.19
N THR A 9 1.19 -5.11 -6.36
CA THR A 9 -0.15 -5.71 -6.48
C THR A 9 -0.25 -7.01 -5.67
N LYS A 10 0.76 -7.89 -5.77
CA LYS A 10 0.79 -9.16 -5.01
C LYS A 10 0.87 -8.92 -3.51
N ALA A 11 1.70 -7.97 -3.09
CA ALA A 11 1.82 -7.57 -1.70
C ALA A 11 0.48 -7.06 -1.13
N MET A 12 -0.20 -6.16 -1.85
CA MET A 12 -1.50 -5.65 -1.43
C MET A 12 -2.56 -6.74 -1.31
N LEU A 13 -2.58 -7.72 -2.23
CA LEU A 13 -3.49 -8.88 -2.16
C LEU A 13 -3.19 -9.75 -0.93
N GLN A 14 -1.92 -9.99 -0.60
CA GLN A 14 -1.52 -10.74 0.60
C GLN A 14 -1.94 -10.04 1.89
N LEU A 15 -1.92 -8.70 1.89
CA LEU A 15 -2.40 -7.86 3.00
C LEU A 15 -3.94 -7.73 3.04
N GLY A 16 -4.67 -8.39 2.13
CA GLY A 16 -6.14 -8.43 2.14
C GLY A 16 -6.82 -7.28 1.39
N PHE A 17 -6.08 -6.41 0.72
CA PHE A 17 -6.67 -5.42 -0.18
C PHE A 17 -7.17 -6.12 -1.45
N THR A 18 -8.37 -5.77 -1.91
CA THR A 18 -8.99 -6.37 -3.09
C THR A 18 -9.24 -5.33 -4.19
N PRO A 19 -9.08 -5.69 -5.49
CA PRO A 19 -9.20 -4.76 -6.61
C PRO A 19 -10.63 -4.34 -6.96
N GLY A 20 -11.61 -4.55 -6.09
CA GLY A 20 -13.02 -4.20 -6.32
C GLY A 20 -13.35 -2.71 -6.13
N TYR A 21 -12.39 -1.89 -5.68
CA TYR A 21 -12.61 -0.48 -5.38
C TYR A 21 -11.45 0.39 -5.87
N ASN A 22 -11.74 1.62 -6.28
CA ASN A 22 -10.74 2.59 -6.76
C ASN A 22 -9.60 2.85 -5.77
N GLY A 23 -9.88 2.73 -4.46
CA GLY A 23 -8.87 2.85 -3.41
C GLY A 23 -7.71 1.87 -3.56
N PHE A 24 -7.93 0.68 -4.14
CA PHE A 24 -6.86 -0.28 -4.45
C PHE A 24 -5.88 0.29 -5.47
N PHE A 25 -6.38 0.82 -6.59
CA PHE A 25 -5.55 1.34 -7.67
C PHE A 25 -4.81 2.60 -7.24
N PHE A 26 -5.49 3.50 -6.52
CA PHE A 26 -4.87 4.70 -5.96
C PHE A 26 -3.78 4.37 -4.95
N LEU A 27 -4.02 3.41 -4.05
CA LEU A 27 -3.03 3.00 -3.05
C LEU A 27 -1.82 2.34 -3.70
N ARG A 28 -2.02 1.48 -4.71
CA ARG A 28 -0.91 0.87 -5.46
C ARG A 28 -0.02 1.93 -6.11
N ASP A 29 -0.62 2.90 -6.80
CA ASP A 29 0.14 3.91 -7.52
C ASP A 29 0.79 4.92 -6.55
N ALA A 30 0.17 5.17 -5.40
CA ALA A 30 0.79 5.93 -4.30
C ALA A 30 2.02 5.21 -3.74
N VAL A 31 1.92 3.90 -3.48
CA VAL A 31 3.05 3.07 -3.04
C VAL A 31 4.17 3.05 -4.08
N LEU A 32 3.84 2.88 -5.36
CA LEU A 32 4.85 2.92 -6.43
C LEU A 32 5.54 4.28 -6.53
N THR A 33 4.82 5.37 -6.30
CA THR A 33 5.40 6.73 -6.25
C THR A 33 6.37 6.86 -5.09
N THR A 34 5.95 6.43 -3.90
CA THR A 34 6.79 6.47 -2.69
C THR A 34 8.01 5.57 -2.77
N LEU A 35 7.91 4.37 -3.37
CA LEU A 35 9.04 3.46 -3.53
C LEU A 35 10.14 4.05 -4.42
N ARG A 36 9.76 4.90 -5.39
CA ARG A 36 10.72 5.59 -6.26
C ARG A 36 11.33 6.82 -5.60
N ASP A 37 10.51 7.54 -4.85
CA ASP A 37 10.91 8.73 -4.13
C ASP A 37 10.23 8.77 -2.75
N PRO A 38 10.93 8.30 -1.70
CA PRO A 38 10.40 8.29 -0.35
C PRO A 38 10.06 9.68 0.21
N GLU A 39 10.67 10.75 -0.32
CA GLU A 39 10.40 12.12 0.14
C GLU A 39 8.98 12.57 -0.21
N THR A 40 8.33 11.93 -1.18
CA THR A 40 6.95 12.24 -1.59
C THR A 40 5.93 12.10 -0.46
N LEU A 41 6.18 11.25 0.53
CA LEU A 41 5.33 11.09 1.71
C LEU A 41 5.32 12.30 2.64
N THR A 42 6.32 13.19 2.58
CA THR A 42 6.37 14.40 3.41
C THR A 42 5.26 15.38 3.04
N LEU A 43 4.92 15.45 1.74
CA LEU A 43 3.90 16.33 1.18
C LEU A 43 2.88 15.51 0.37
N ILE A 44 2.29 14.51 1.02
CA ILE A 44 1.39 13.53 0.39
C ILE A 44 0.30 14.17 -0.48
N THR A 45 -0.31 15.28 -0.05
CA THR A 45 -1.35 15.96 -0.83
C THR A 45 -0.83 16.51 -2.16
N LYS A 46 0.38 17.07 -2.16
CA LYS A 46 0.98 17.75 -3.33
C LYS A 46 1.71 16.77 -4.25
N LEU A 47 2.42 15.82 -3.66
CA LEU A 47 3.34 14.94 -4.39
C LEU A 47 2.72 13.58 -4.74
N ILE A 48 1.63 13.18 -4.09
CA ILE A 48 0.94 11.92 -4.36
C ILE A 48 -0.50 12.19 -4.81
N TYR A 49 -1.33 12.81 -3.96
CA TYR A 49 -2.76 12.93 -4.25
C TYR A 49 -3.06 13.81 -5.47
N ALA A 50 -2.40 14.97 -5.62
CA ALA A 50 -2.63 15.84 -6.77
C ALA A 50 -2.21 15.22 -8.12
N PRO A 51 -1.03 14.57 -8.26
CA PRO A 51 -0.68 13.83 -9.47
C PRO A 51 -1.63 12.68 -9.78
N LEU A 52 -2.01 11.88 -8.78
CA LEU A 52 -2.96 10.78 -8.95
C LEU A 52 -4.34 11.29 -9.36
N ALA A 53 -4.82 12.37 -8.74
CA ALA A 53 -6.08 13.00 -9.09
C ALA A 53 -6.12 13.40 -10.57
N LYS A 54 -5.04 14.00 -11.08
CA LYS A 54 -4.89 14.35 -12.50
C LYS A 54 -4.88 13.09 -13.39
N ALA A 55 -4.13 12.05 -13.00
CA ALA A 55 -4.02 10.82 -13.77
C ALA A 55 -5.34 10.02 -13.86
N TYR A 56 -6.13 10.04 -12.79
CA TYR A 56 -7.39 9.30 -12.69
C TYR A 56 -8.64 10.15 -12.99
N GLY A 57 -8.48 11.42 -13.39
CA GLY A 57 -9.60 12.32 -13.69
C GLY A 57 -10.51 12.57 -12.49
N THR A 58 -9.93 12.73 -11.30
CA THR A 58 -10.67 12.90 -10.04
C THR A 58 -10.06 14.02 -9.17
N THR A 59 -10.46 14.15 -7.91
CA THR A 59 -9.92 15.14 -6.97
C THR A 59 -8.97 14.51 -5.96
N ALA A 60 -7.99 15.29 -5.47
CA ALA A 60 -7.05 14.84 -4.44
C ALA A 60 -7.77 14.38 -3.16
N GLU A 61 -8.89 15.03 -2.82
CA GLU A 61 -9.76 14.63 -1.72
C GLU A 61 -10.41 13.25 -1.96
N ASN A 62 -10.84 12.97 -3.19
CA ASN A 62 -11.40 11.66 -3.52
C ASN A 62 -10.34 10.55 -3.49
N ILE A 63 -9.10 10.85 -3.89
CA ILE A 63 -7.95 9.93 -3.74
C ILE A 63 -7.76 9.58 -2.25
N GLU A 64 -7.61 10.59 -1.39
CA GLU A 64 -7.43 10.43 0.05
C GLU A 64 -8.57 9.62 0.68
N LYS A 65 -9.83 10.00 0.43
CA LYS A 65 -11.01 9.32 0.96
C LYS A 65 -11.09 7.87 0.50
N SER A 66 -10.74 7.59 -0.74
CA SER A 66 -10.79 6.23 -1.30
C SER A 66 -9.71 5.32 -0.72
N ILE A 67 -8.50 5.85 -0.51
CA ILE A 67 -7.42 5.12 0.20
C ILE A 67 -7.85 4.85 1.64
N ARG A 68 -8.40 5.84 2.34
CA ARG A 68 -8.91 5.70 3.70
C ARG A 68 -9.99 4.62 3.78
N LYS A 69 -10.94 4.63 2.85
CA LYS A 69 -12.00 3.60 2.74
C LYS A 69 -11.42 2.21 2.52
N ALA A 70 -10.39 2.08 1.67
CA ALA A 70 -9.71 0.81 1.45
C ALA A 70 -9.04 0.29 2.74
N ALA A 71 -8.35 1.17 3.48
CA ALA A 71 -7.77 0.85 4.78
C ALA A 71 -8.83 0.38 5.78
N SER A 72 -9.94 1.13 5.91
CA SER A 72 -11.05 0.77 6.80
C SER A 72 -11.70 -0.55 6.40
N ALA A 73 -11.83 -0.84 5.10
CA ALA A 73 -12.41 -2.10 4.64
C ALA A 73 -11.56 -3.31 5.04
N VAL A 74 -10.23 -3.19 5.01
CA VAL A 74 -9.33 -4.25 5.49
C VAL A 74 -9.44 -4.39 7.00
N TRP A 75 -9.38 -3.29 7.76
CA TRP A 75 -9.41 -3.34 9.23
C TRP A 75 -10.76 -3.78 9.82
N ASN A 76 -11.89 -3.42 9.18
CA ASN A 76 -13.24 -3.72 9.71
C ASN A 76 -13.75 -5.13 9.40
N ARG A 77 -13.16 -5.86 8.44
CA ARG A 77 -13.64 -7.18 7.98
C ARG A 77 -13.25 -8.35 8.91
N ASN A 78 -13.40 -8.18 10.23
CA ASN A 78 -12.85 -9.01 11.32
C ASN A 78 -11.35 -8.82 11.50
N GLY A 79 -10.95 -7.83 12.32
CA GLY A 79 -9.58 -7.64 12.82
C GLY A 79 -8.55 -7.86 11.73
N GLY A 80 -8.49 -6.91 10.79
CA GLY A 80 -7.84 -7.01 9.47
C GLY A 80 -6.92 -8.19 9.32
N SER A 81 -7.31 -9.15 8.45
CA SER A 81 -6.83 -10.54 8.41
C SER A 81 -5.70 -10.80 9.39
N GLU A 82 -5.88 -11.66 10.38
CA GLU A 82 -4.86 -12.00 11.40
C GLU A 82 -3.41 -12.04 10.85
N LYS A 83 -3.23 -12.43 9.58
CA LYS A 83 -2.01 -12.30 8.76
C LYS A 83 -1.54 -10.85 8.47
N THR A 84 -2.39 -9.96 7.95
CA THR A 84 -2.11 -8.52 7.77
C THR A 84 -1.69 -7.89 9.09
N ILE A 85 -2.47 -8.07 10.15
CA ILE A 85 -2.13 -7.52 11.47
C ILE A 85 -0.89 -8.21 12.04
N ALA A 86 -0.68 -9.52 11.90
CA ALA A 86 0.52 -10.21 12.40
C ALA A 86 1.81 -9.82 11.67
N VAL A 87 1.76 -9.66 10.35
CA VAL A 87 2.88 -9.15 9.54
C VAL A 87 3.21 -7.72 9.95
N LEU A 88 2.21 -6.88 10.22
CA LEU A 88 2.41 -5.50 10.65
C LEU A 88 2.81 -5.40 12.14
N ASN A 89 2.32 -6.29 13.01
CA ASN A 89 2.53 -6.32 14.46
C ASN A 89 3.86 -6.93 14.90
N SER A 90 4.41 -7.86 14.11
CA SER A 90 5.73 -8.46 14.42
C SER A 90 6.87 -7.44 14.28
N GLU A 91 6.70 -6.46 13.38
CA GLU A 91 7.73 -5.45 13.07
C GLU A 91 7.45 -4.07 13.71
N TYR A 92 6.19 -3.73 13.94
CA TYR A 92 5.79 -2.48 14.61
C TYR A 92 4.84 -2.83 15.74
N LYS A 93 5.04 -2.27 16.95
CA LYS A 93 4.04 -2.31 18.03
C LYS A 93 2.80 -1.52 17.60
N TYR A 94 2.04 -2.06 16.66
CA TYR A 94 0.82 -1.44 16.19
C TYR A 94 -0.22 -1.61 17.29
N SER A 95 -0.82 -0.49 17.70
CA SER A 95 -2.05 -0.55 18.46
C SER A 95 -3.15 -1.08 17.52
N ASP A 96 -4.22 -1.66 18.05
CA ASP A 96 -5.37 -2.12 17.27
C ASP A 96 -6.06 -0.99 16.44
N ALA A 97 -5.54 0.24 16.49
CA ALA A 97 -6.02 1.39 15.75
C ALA A 97 -5.64 1.28 14.26
N ARG A 98 -6.55 1.68 13.37
CA ARG A 98 -6.34 1.70 11.91
C ARG A 98 -5.31 2.78 11.50
N PRO A 99 -4.37 2.50 10.56
CA PRO A 99 -3.41 3.48 10.08
C PRO A 99 -4.02 4.69 9.40
N GLU A 100 -3.33 5.82 9.51
CA GLU A 100 -3.51 6.94 8.59
C GLU A 100 -2.99 6.60 7.19
N ASN A 101 -3.48 7.28 6.16
CA ASN A 101 -3.09 6.97 4.78
C ASN A 101 -1.56 7.04 4.56
N ARG A 102 -0.90 8.03 5.18
CA ARG A 102 0.56 8.18 5.09
C ARG A 102 1.28 6.98 5.70
N GLU A 103 0.85 6.57 6.90
CA GLU A 103 1.40 5.40 7.60
C GLU A 103 1.14 4.13 6.80
N LEU A 104 -0.07 3.95 6.28
CA LEU A 104 -0.43 2.82 5.45
C LEU A 104 0.47 2.67 4.22
N ILE A 105 0.68 3.76 3.48
CA ILE A 105 1.56 3.74 2.31
C ILE A 105 2.98 3.36 2.72
N SER A 106 3.50 3.96 3.81
CA SER A 106 4.83 3.64 4.35
C SER A 106 4.96 2.16 4.74
N LEU A 107 3.95 1.60 5.42
CA LEU A 107 3.92 0.19 5.82
C LEU A 107 3.94 -0.75 4.62
N ILE A 108 3.14 -0.46 3.58
CA ILE A 108 3.13 -1.28 2.37
C ILE A 108 4.47 -1.17 1.62
N CYS A 109 5.10 0.01 1.59
CA CYS A 109 6.43 0.17 0.99
C CYS A 109 7.46 -0.75 1.68
N ARG A 110 7.51 -0.71 3.02
CA ARG A 110 8.42 -1.57 3.80
C ARG A 110 8.15 -3.06 3.60
N PHE A 111 6.87 -3.44 3.57
CA PHE A 111 6.49 -4.82 3.29
C PHE A 111 6.95 -5.26 1.90
N VAL A 112 6.85 -4.39 0.89
CA VAL A 112 7.33 -4.67 -0.47
C VAL A 112 8.85 -4.78 -0.52
N GLU A 113 9.59 -3.94 0.20
CA GLU A 113 11.06 -4.01 0.29
C GLU A 113 11.51 -5.34 0.91
N GLN A 114 10.92 -5.75 2.03
CA GLN A 114 11.21 -7.04 2.67
C GLN A 114 10.78 -8.24 1.81
N ALA A 115 9.61 -8.16 1.18
CA ALA A 115 9.16 -9.21 0.28
C ALA A 115 10.06 -9.31 -0.96
N GLY A 116 10.62 -8.20 -1.45
CA GLY A 116 11.58 -8.16 -2.54
C GLY A 116 12.83 -9.00 -2.29
N GLU A 117 13.34 -9.01 -1.05
CA GLU A 117 14.44 -9.90 -0.63
C GLU A 117 14.04 -11.38 -0.68
N THR A 118 12.79 -11.69 -0.37
CA THR A 118 12.25 -13.06 -0.42
C THR A 118 11.98 -13.51 -1.87
N PHE A 119 11.46 -12.64 -2.73
CA PHE A 119 11.18 -12.93 -4.14
C PHE A 119 12.46 -13.07 -4.99
N ASP A 120 13.54 -12.32 -4.70
CA ASP A 120 14.85 -12.50 -5.38
C ASP A 120 15.49 -13.85 -5.00
N THR A 121 15.29 -14.30 -3.76
CA THR A 121 15.74 -15.63 -3.29
C THR A 121 14.96 -16.77 -3.95
N ASP A 122 13.65 -16.61 -4.16
CA ASP A 122 12.77 -17.61 -4.79
C ASP A 122 12.96 -17.73 -6.31
N ILE A 123 13.43 -16.66 -6.96
CA ILE A 123 13.83 -16.71 -8.38
C ILE A 123 15.20 -17.37 -8.53
N ARG A 124 16.15 -17.07 -7.64
CA ARG A 124 17.49 -17.68 -7.64
C ARG A 124 17.50 -19.16 -7.21
N SER A 125 16.52 -19.61 -6.43
CA SER A 125 16.40 -21.03 -6.04
C SER A 125 15.75 -21.92 -7.10
N ARG A 126 15.15 -21.32 -8.14
CA ARG A 126 14.47 -21.99 -9.26
C ARG A 126 15.28 -21.98 -10.56
N VAL A 127 16.53 -21.52 -10.52
CA VAL A 127 17.53 -21.61 -11.60
C VAL A 127 18.69 -22.44 -11.08
#